data_AF-A0A914NI66-F1
#
_entry.id   AF-A0A914NI66-F1
#
_cell.length_a   1.000
_cell.length_b   1.000
_cell.length_c   1.000
_cell.angle_alpha   90.00
_cell.angle_beta   90.00
_cell.angle_gamma   90.00
#
_symmetry.space_group_name_H-M   'P 1'
#
loop_
_entity.id
_entity.type
_entity.pdbx_description
1 polymer ?
#
loop_
_entity_poly.entity_id
_entity_poly.type
_entity_poly.pdbx_seq_one_letter_code
_entity_poly.pdbx_strand_id
1 'polypeptide(L)'
;MRSLKLEEIEEEYKDLWPGGHWRPKECKSRQKVAIVVPYRNREPHLRTFLHNIHRFLQKQQLDYAIFVVEQMGNKLPFNKGRMTNIGVLEALRVYPFDCIIFHDVDTYPENDNLLYRCSTDPKYTRHLSVYLERAKYIERYAEFVGGVLALTVEQIRKVNGYSNDFWGWGAEDDDLNNRYFTIDGF
;
A
#
# COMPACT_ATOMS: atom_id res chain seq x y z
N MET A 1 -23.94 -6.90 -8.64
CA MET A 1 -23.07 -7.85 -7.90
C MET A 1 -23.42 -7.77 -6.42
N ARG A 2 -23.54 -8.91 -5.74
CA ARG A 2 -23.71 -8.96 -4.29
C ARG A 2 -22.43 -8.43 -3.62
N SER A 3 -22.55 -7.54 -2.63
CA SER A 3 -21.42 -7.13 -1.79
C SER A 3 -21.07 -8.28 -0.85
N LEU A 4 -19.81 -8.73 -0.88
CA LEU A 4 -19.31 -9.77 0.01
C LEU A 4 -19.28 -9.26 1.45
N LYS A 5 -19.66 -10.11 2.40
CA LYS A 5 -19.45 -9.84 3.83
C LYS A 5 -18.03 -10.23 4.24
N LEU A 6 -17.53 -9.64 5.33
CA LEU A 6 -16.18 -9.93 5.83
C LEU A 6 -16.05 -11.40 6.22
N GLU A 7 -17.09 -12.00 6.79
CA GLU A 7 -17.09 -13.41 7.18
C GLU A 7 -16.99 -14.33 5.96
N GLU A 8 -17.55 -13.93 4.81
CA GLU A 8 -17.43 -14.69 3.56
C GLU A 8 -16.00 -14.63 3.01
N ILE A 9 -15.31 -13.50 3.20
CA ILE A 9 -13.90 -13.32 2.81
C ILE A 9 -12.99 -14.14 3.73
N GLU A 10 -13.22 -14.11 5.05
CA GLU A 10 -12.47 -14.90 6.01
C GLU A 10 -12.57 -16.41 5.73
N GLU A 11 -13.77 -16.90 5.39
CA GLU A 11 -13.98 -18.29 5.02
C GLU A 11 -13.31 -18.68 3.69
N GLU A 12 -13.10 -17.74 2.77
CA GLU A 12 -12.36 -17.98 1.52
C GLU A 12 -10.85 -18.12 1.78
N TYR A 13 -10.31 -17.33 2.72
CA TYR A 13 -8.87 -17.22 2.99
C TYR A 13 -8.43 -17.83 4.32
N LYS A 14 -8.78 -19.11 4.53
CA LYS A 14 -8.48 -19.87 5.77
C LYS A 14 -6.99 -20.10 6.06
N ASP A 15 -6.14 -19.88 5.06
CA ASP A 15 -4.70 -20.06 5.18
C ASP A 15 -3.97 -18.78 5.62
N LEU A 16 -4.69 -17.65 5.75
CA LEU A 16 -4.17 -16.45 6.40
C LEU A 16 -3.97 -16.69 7.89
N TRP A 17 -2.86 -16.20 8.42
CA TRP A 17 -2.66 -16.08 9.85
C TRP A 17 -3.45 -14.88 10.41
N PRO A 18 -3.74 -14.88 11.72
CA PRO A 18 -4.37 -13.73 12.38
C PRO A 18 -3.65 -12.42 12.03
N GLY A 19 -4.43 -11.39 11.70
CA GLY A 19 -3.91 -10.10 11.22
C GLY A 19 -3.69 -10.03 9.70
N GLY A 20 -4.15 -11.02 8.93
CA GLY A 20 -4.10 -10.98 7.46
C GLY A 20 -2.70 -11.23 6.89
N HIS A 21 -1.85 -11.96 7.61
CA HIS A 21 -0.49 -12.33 7.19
C HIS A 21 -0.51 -13.65 6.43
N TRP A 22 0.16 -13.71 5.29
CA TRP A 22 0.38 -14.93 4.53
C TRP A 22 1.83 -15.05 4.04
N ARG A 23 2.31 -16.28 3.88
CA ARG A 23 3.56 -16.59 3.17
C ARG A 23 3.48 -17.96 2.47
N PRO A 24 4.21 -18.16 1.35
CA PRO A 24 4.25 -19.47 0.69
C PRO A 24 4.85 -20.54 1.61
N LYS A 25 4.38 -21.79 1.49
CA LYS A 25 4.85 -22.92 2.30
C LYS A 25 6.00 -23.67 1.63
N GLU A 26 6.03 -23.66 0.30
CA GLU A 26 6.93 -24.45 -0.54
C GLU A 26 8.20 -23.67 -0.96
N CYS A 27 8.22 -22.36 -0.75
CA CYS A 27 9.34 -21.51 -1.10
C CYS A 27 9.51 -20.35 -0.11
N LYS A 28 10.64 -19.66 -0.19
CA LYS A 28 10.89 -18.44 0.59
C LYS A 28 10.73 -17.25 -0.34
N SER A 29 9.83 -16.33 0.01
CA SER A 29 9.68 -15.08 -0.73
C SER A 29 10.96 -14.24 -0.68
N ARG A 30 11.25 -13.52 -1.76
CA ARG A 30 12.45 -12.67 -1.87
C ARG A 30 12.35 -11.38 -1.06
N GLN A 31 11.14 -10.91 -0.79
CA GLN A 31 10.87 -9.72 0.00
C GLN A 31 9.66 -9.96 0.89
N LYS A 32 9.73 -9.45 2.11
CA LYS A 32 8.60 -9.36 3.04
C LYS A 32 7.92 -8.02 2.85
N VAL A 33 6.62 -8.03 2.56
CA VAL A 33 5.88 -6.86 2.10
C VAL A 33 4.78 -6.47 3.08
N ALA A 34 4.82 -5.26 3.61
CA ALA A 34 3.67 -4.69 4.32
C ALA A 34 2.82 -3.85 3.37
N ILE A 35 1.53 -4.13 3.26
CA ILE A 35 0.58 -3.29 2.54
C ILE A 35 -0.08 -2.35 3.55
N VAL A 36 0.24 -1.07 3.49
CA VAL A 36 -0.30 -0.05 4.41
C VAL A 36 -1.42 0.70 3.70
N VAL A 37 -2.62 0.56 4.23
CA VAL A 37 -3.87 1.09 3.67
C VAL A 37 -4.42 2.19 4.59
N PRO A 38 -4.14 3.47 4.33
CA PRO A 38 -4.75 4.57 5.07
C PRO A 38 -6.26 4.60 4.78
N TYR A 39 -7.08 4.61 5.83
CA TYR A 39 -8.50 4.29 5.72
C TYR A 39 -9.41 5.17 6.61
N ARG A 40 -10.62 5.46 6.13
CA ARG A 40 -11.75 5.99 6.93
C ARG A 40 -13.07 5.84 6.17
N ASN A 41 -14.11 5.27 6.80
CA ASN A 41 -15.49 5.25 6.30
C ASN A 41 -15.66 4.76 4.83
N ARG A 42 -14.95 3.69 4.45
CA ARG A 42 -14.91 3.14 3.08
C ARG A 42 -15.19 1.64 3.04
N GLU A 43 -16.05 1.13 3.93
CA GLU A 43 -16.25 -0.30 4.16
C GLU A 43 -16.57 -1.12 2.89
N PRO A 44 -17.42 -0.64 1.96
CA PRO A 44 -17.64 -1.36 0.71
C PRO A 44 -16.36 -1.52 -0.12
N HIS A 45 -15.51 -0.49 -0.18
CA HIS A 45 -14.22 -0.56 -0.88
C HIS A 45 -13.26 -1.50 -0.15
N LEU A 46 -13.22 -1.47 1.19
CA LEU A 46 -12.37 -2.36 1.97
C LEU A 46 -12.71 -3.83 1.74
N ARG A 47 -14.00 -4.19 1.71
CA ARG A 47 -14.44 -5.56 1.42
C ARG A 47 -13.99 -6.00 0.02
N THR A 48 -14.18 -5.15 -0.99
CA THR A 48 -13.70 -5.42 -2.35
C THR A 48 -12.17 -5.50 -2.42
N PHE A 49 -11.47 -4.64 -1.69
CA PHE A 49 -10.01 -4.63 -1.56
C PHE A 49 -9.50 -5.94 -0.99
N LEU A 50 -9.96 -6.35 0.19
CA LEU A 50 -9.51 -7.59 0.83
C LEU A 50 -9.78 -8.82 -0.05
N HIS A 51 -10.99 -8.90 -0.63
CA HIS A 51 -11.34 -10.01 -1.50
C HIS A 51 -10.43 -10.12 -2.74
N ASN A 52 -10.07 -9.00 -3.39
CA ASN A 52 -9.25 -9.06 -4.60
C ASN A 52 -7.75 -9.13 -4.31
N ILE A 53 -7.27 -8.37 -3.33
CA ILE A 53 -5.84 -8.19 -3.08
C ILE A 53 -5.23 -9.42 -2.41
N HIS A 54 -5.94 -10.12 -1.52
CA HIS A 54 -5.41 -11.39 -0.97
C HIS A 54 -5.12 -12.40 -2.08
N ARG A 55 -6.09 -12.67 -2.96
CA ARG A 55 -5.91 -13.56 -4.13
C ARG A 55 -4.74 -13.13 -5.01
N PHE A 56 -4.65 -11.84 -5.30
CA PHE A 56 -3.60 -11.29 -6.15
C PHE A 56 -2.20 -11.46 -5.53
N LEU A 57 -2.03 -11.15 -4.25
CA LEU A 57 -0.73 -11.26 -3.57
C LEU A 57 -0.30 -12.72 -3.34
N GLN A 58 -1.24 -13.61 -3.03
CA GLN A 58 -0.97 -15.04 -2.88
C GLN A 58 -0.46 -15.68 -4.18
N LYS A 59 -1.03 -15.32 -5.35
CA LYS A 59 -0.53 -15.76 -6.67
C LYS A 59 0.93 -15.37 -6.91
N GLN A 60 1.39 -14.26 -6.32
CA GLN A 60 2.77 -13.78 -6.44
C GLN A 60 3.74 -14.42 -5.42
N GLN A 61 3.25 -15.33 -4.57
CA GLN A 61 4.06 -16.00 -3.54
C GLN A 61 4.81 -15.00 -2.63
N LEU A 62 4.14 -13.92 -2.24
CA LEU A 62 4.68 -12.91 -1.32
C LEU A 62 4.62 -13.38 0.14
N ASP A 63 5.59 -13.00 0.96
CA ASP A 63 5.44 -12.99 2.41
C ASP A 63 4.87 -11.61 2.78
N TYR A 64 3.58 -11.50 3.05
CA TYR A 64 2.92 -10.20 3.18
C TYR A 64 1.92 -10.13 4.34
N ALA A 65 1.67 -8.91 4.82
CA ALA A 65 0.53 -8.62 5.68
C ALA A 65 -0.11 -7.27 5.29
N ILE A 66 -1.41 -7.13 5.58
CA ILE A 66 -2.20 -5.93 5.27
C ILE A 66 -2.50 -5.17 6.56
N PHE A 67 -2.16 -3.88 6.58
CA PHE A 67 -2.36 -2.96 7.69
C PHE A 67 -3.37 -1.89 7.27
N VAL A 68 -4.63 -2.08 7.68
CA VAL A 68 -5.67 -1.05 7.51
C VAL A 68 -5.55 -0.06 8.66
N VAL A 69 -5.20 1.19 8.35
CA VAL A 69 -4.95 2.23 9.35
C VAL A 69 -6.10 3.22 9.35
N GLU A 70 -7.00 3.04 10.31
CA GLU A 70 -8.24 3.82 10.40
C GLU A 70 -8.05 5.17 11.12
N GLN A 71 -8.38 6.27 10.45
CA GLN A 71 -8.48 7.57 11.10
C GLN A 71 -9.82 7.71 11.84
N MET A 72 -9.77 7.69 13.17
CA MET A 72 -10.95 7.82 14.00
C MET A 72 -11.55 9.22 13.97
N GLY A 73 -12.88 9.28 13.87
CA GLY A 73 -13.66 10.52 13.94
C GLY A 73 -13.62 11.37 12.66
N ASN A 74 -14.48 12.39 12.65
CA ASN A 74 -14.75 13.24 11.49
C ASN A 74 -14.50 14.74 11.75
N LYS A 75 -13.93 15.10 12.92
CA LYS A 75 -13.65 16.50 13.27
C LYS A 75 -12.55 17.12 12.41
N LEU A 76 -11.56 16.33 12.00
CA LEU A 76 -10.46 16.77 11.15
C LEU A 76 -10.59 16.14 9.76
N PRO A 77 -10.10 16.83 8.70
CA PRO A 77 -9.92 16.24 7.38
C PRO A 77 -9.10 14.94 7.44
N PHE A 78 -9.23 14.11 6.42
CA PHE A 78 -8.42 12.90 6.34
C PHE A 78 -6.96 13.29 6.16
N ASN A 79 -6.05 12.57 6.81
CA ASN A 79 -4.62 12.79 6.69
C ASN A 79 -3.95 11.48 6.29
N LYS A 80 -3.82 11.30 4.96
CA LYS A 80 -3.21 10.10 4.37
C LYS A 80 -1.79 9.91 4.88
N GLY A 81 -0.97 10.97 4.87
CA GLY A 81 0.43 10.93 5.31
C GLY A 81 0.60 10.42 6.75
N ARG A 82 -0.19 10.95 7.69
CA ARG A 82 -0.18 10.49 9.10
C ARG A 82 -0.58 9.03 9.22
N MET A 83 -1.66 8.60 8.57
CA MET A 83 -2.12 7.22 8.65
C MET A 83 -1.10 6.27 8.06
N THR A 84 -0.48 6.62 6.93
CA THR A 84 0.61 5.84 6.35
C THR A 84 1.81 5.74 7.29
N ASN A 85 2.26 6.87 7.86
CA ASN A 85 3.38 6.88 8.82
C ASN A 85 3.11 5.99 10.04
N ILE A 86 1.90 6.06 10.61
CA ILE A 86 1.48 5.17 11.71
C ILE A 86 1.54 3.71 11.26
N GLY A 87 0.99 3.40 10.08
CA GLY A 87 1.00 2.04 9.53
C GLY A 87 2.40 1.48 9.35
N VAL A 88 3.35 2.28 8.85
CA VAL A 88 4.77 1.89 8.74
C VAL A 88 5.34 1.56 10.12
N LEU A 89 5.13 2.43 11.11
CA LEU A 89 5.67 2.23 12.45
C LEU A 89 5.10 0.96 13.11
N GLU A 90 3.80 0.73 13.02
CA GLU A 90 3.17 -0.46 13.60
C GLU A 90 3.55 -1.74 12.85
N ALA A 91 3.62 -1.71 11.52
CA ALA A 91 4.03 -2.87 10.72
C ALA A 91 5.43 -3.35 11.10
N LEU A 92 6.38 -2.42 11.25
CA LEU A 92 7.77 -2.75 11.59
C LEU A 92 7.96 -3.23 13.03
N ARG A 93 6.97 -3.04 13.92
CA ARG A 93 6.98 -3.61 15.28
C ARG A 93 6.62 -5.08 15.32
N VAL A 94 5.77 -5.53 14.39
CA VAL A 94 5.20 -6.89 14.43
C VAL A 94 5.94 -7.88 13.52
N TYR A 95 6.57 -7.40 12.46
CA TYR A 95 7.33 -8.26 11.55
C TYR A 95 8.45 -7.47 10.84
N PRO A 96 9.62 -8.08 10.57
CA PRO A 96 10.73 -7.42 9.90
C PRO A 96 10.48 -7.35 8.39
N PHE A 97 9.59 -6.47 7.95
CA PHE A 97 9.31 -6.21 6.54
C PHE A 97 10.49 -5.54 5.84
N ASP A 98 10.71 -5.90 4.58
CA ASP A 98 11.76 -5.32 3.72
C ASP A 98 11.19 -4.18 2.87
N CYS A 99 9.92 -4.32 2.48
CA CYS A 99 9.21 -3.46 1.55
C CYS A 99 7.88 -2.99 2.15
N ILE A 100 7.57 -1.71 1.99
CA ILE A 100 6.26 -1.16 2.31
C ILE A 100 5.58 -0.68 1.03
N ILE A 101 4.31 -1.07 0.85
CA ILE A 101 3.45 -0.58 -0.22
C ILE A 101 2.38 0.30 0.41
N PHE A 102 2.42 1.59 0.08
CA PHE A 102 1.34 2.53 0.38
C PHE A 102 0.23 2.31 -0.63
N HIS A 103 -0.99 2.08 -0.17
CA HIS A 103 -2.04 1.59 -1.05
C HIS A 103 -3.39 2.26 -0.76
N ASP A 104 -3.90 2.99 -1.74
CA ASP A 104 -5.27 3.51 -1.70
C ASP A 104 -6.29 2.36 -1.82
N VAL A 105 -7.20 2.24 -0.85
CA VAL A 105 -8.19 1.14 -0.74
C VAL A 105 -9.08 0.92 -1.97
N ASP A 106 -9.14 1.89 -2.89
CA ASP A 106 -9.95 1.86 -4.11
C ASP A 106 -9.16 1.64 -5.41
N THR A 107 -7.87 1.28 -5.32
CA THR A 107 -7.02 1.05 -6.49
C THR A 107 -6.67 -0.43 -6.68
N TYR A 108 -7.05 -1.03 -7.82
CA TYR A 108 -6.92 -2.48 -8.03
C TYR A 108 -6.00 -2.78 -9.21
N PRO A 109 -5.14 -3.83 -9.13
CA PRO A 109 -4.36 -4.27 -10.27
C PRO A 109 -5.23 -5.02 -11.27
N GLU A 110 -5.16 -4.62 -12.55
CA GLU A 110 -5.84 -5.31 -13.65
C GLU A 110 -5.02 -6.45 -14.27
N ASN A 111 -3.72 -6.53 -13.93
CA ASN A 111 -2.77 -7.47 -14.51
C ASN A 111 -1.96 -8.17 -13.41
N ASP A 112 -2.07 -9.50 -13.33
CA ASP A 112 -1.35 -10.36 -12.38
C ASP A 112 0.19 -10.28 -12.53
N ASN A 113 0.69 -9.76 -13.66
CA ASN A 113 2.13 -9.54 -13.89
C ASN A 113 2.67 -8.28 -13.20
N LEU A 114 1.81 -7.42 -12.64
CA LEU A 114 2.23 -6.26 -11.86
C LEU A 114 2.79 -6.70 -10.50
N LEU A 115 4.11 -6.83 -10.39
CA LEU A 115 4.74 -7.34 -9.17
C LEU A 115 4.65 -6.34 -8.00
N TYR A 116 3.91 -6.70 -6.95
CA TYR A 116 3.74 -5.93 -5.71
C TYR A 116 4.94 -6.17 -4.79
N ARG A 117 6.05 -5.54 -5.15
CA ARG A 117 7.32 -5.60 -4.42
C ARG A 117 8.09 -4.31 -4.65
N CYS A 118 9.08 -4.04 -3.81
CA CYS A 118 9.95 -2.89 -3.98
C CYS A 118 10.92 -3.10 -5.15
N SER A 119 11.48 -2.01 -5.68
CA SER A 119 12.56 -2.09 -6.64
C SER A 119 13.74 -2.89 -6.07
N THR A 120 14.42 -3.64 -6.93
CA THR A 120 15.71 -4.27 -6.57
C THR A 120 16.87 -3.29 -6.65
N ASP A 121 16.69 -2.18 -7.38
CA ASP A 121 17.63 -1.07 -7.40
C ASP A 121 17.19 -0.05 -6.32
N PRO A 122 18.00 0.18 -5.28
CA PRO A 122 17.66 1.07 -4.17
C PRO A 122 17.56 2.54 -4.58
N LYS A 123 18.06 2.91 -5.78
CA LYS A 123 17.91 4.26 -6.33
C LYS A 123 16.47 4.58 -6.72
N TYR A 124 15.66 3.58 -7.08
CA TYR A 124 14.31 3.81 -7.58
C TYR A 124 13.24 3.36 -6.59
N THR A 125 12.23 4.21 -6.39
CA THR A 125 10.94 3.76 -5.86
C THR A 125 10.17 3.02 -6.95
N ARG A 126 9.09 2.31 -6.60
CA ARG A 126 8.23 1.66 -7.59
C ARG A 126 6.81 2.19 -7.48
N HIS A 127 6.41 3.02 -8.44
CA HIS A 127 5.01 3.42 -8.62
C HIS A 127 4.25 2.28 -9.30
N LEU A 128 3.19 1.81 -8.65
CA LEU A 128 2.42 0.63 -9.07
C LEU A 128 1.10 1.02 -9.75
N SER A 129 0.74 2.30 -9.77
CA SER A 129 -0.52 2.81 -10.33
C SER A 129 -0.31 3.93 -11.33
N VAL A 130 0.59 3.71 -12.29
CA VAL A 130 0.96 4.66 -13.35
C VAL A 130 -0.23 4.95 -14.29
N TYR A 131 -0.89 3.88 -14.74
CA TYR A 131 -2.03 3.95 -15.65
C TYR A 131 -3.29 3.50 -14.94
N LEU A 132 -4.22 4.44 -14.71
CA LEU A 132 -5.46 4.21 -14.00
C LEU A 132 -6.66 4.33 -14.94
N GLU A 133 -7.66 3.47 -14.78
CA GLU A 133 -8.93 3.55 -15.54
C GLU A 133 -9.60 4.92 -15.38
N ARG A 134 -9.65 5.46 -14.16
CA ARG A 134 -10.19 6.81 -13.87
C ARG A 134 -9.44 7.95 -14.57
N ALA A 135 -8.23 7.68 -15.06
CA ALA A 135 -7.41 8.58 -15.87
C ALA A 135 -7.37 8.16 -17.36
N LYS A 136 -8.26 7.25 -17.78
CA LYS A 136 -8.31 6.66 -19.14
C LYS A 136 -6.99 6.04 -19.59
N TYR A 137 -6.25 5.48 -18.63
CA TYR A 137 -4.91 4.92 -18.84
C TYR A 137 -3.91 5.92 -19.45
N ILE A 138 -4.10 7.21 -19.18
CA ILE A 138 -3.15 8.26 -19.53
C ILE A 138 -2.38 8.61 -18.27
N GLU A 139 -1.05 8.63 -18.39
CA GLU A 139 -0.17 9.09 -17.31
C GLU A 139 -0.53 10.53 -16.95
N ARG A 140 -0.68 10.80 -15.64
CA ARG A 140 -1.17 12.10 -15.17
C ARG A 140 -0.10 13.19 -15.35
N TYR A 141 1.11 12.92 -14.85
CA TYR A 141 2.37 13.67 -15.03
C TYR A 141 3.52 12.79 -14.51
N ALA A 142 4.76 13.06 -14.95
CA ALA A 142 5.91 12.18 -14.72
C ALA A 142 6.25 11.98 -13.24
N GLU A 143 5.99 12.99 -12.41
CA GLU A 143 6.29 13.00 -10.97
C GLU A 143 5.12 12.44 -10.12
N PHE A 144 4.02 12.01 -10.74
CA PHE A 144 2.86 11.53 -10.02
C PHE A 144 3.13 10.17 -9.39
N VAL A 145 3.04 10.08 -8.06
CA VAL A 145 3.22 8.82 -7.30
C VAL A 145 2.01 8.43 -6.44
N GLY A 146 0.87 9.08 -6.64
CA GLY A 146 -0.37 8.77 -5.92
C GLY A 146 -1.00 7.43 -6.34
N GLY A 147 -1.94 6.93 -5.55
CA GLY A 147 -2.54 5.60 -5.71
C GLY A 147 -1.77 4.52 -4.94
N VAL A 148 -0.82 3.86 -5.60
CA VAL A 148 -0.04 2.75 -5.04
C VAL A 148 1.45 2.96 -5.29
N LEU A 149 2.22 3.04 -4.21
CA LEU A 149 3.66 3.30 -4.25
C LEU A 149 4.40 2.36 -3.31
N ALA A 150 5.47 1.74 -3.81
CA ALA A 150 6.31 0.83 -3.04
C ALA A 150 7.70 1.43 -2.77
N LEU A 151 8.10 1.41 -1.50
CA LEU A 151 9.42 1.86 -1.04
C LEU A 151 10.00 0.87 -0.03
N THR A 152 11.32 0.70 -0.06
CA THR A 152 12.02 -0.06 0.98
C THR A 152 11.95 0.69 2.31
N VAL A 153 12.12 -0.02 3.42
CA VAL A 153 12.20 0.60 4.75
C VAL A 153 13.32 1.63 4.82
N GLU A 154 14.44 1.38 4.14
CA GLU A 154 15.56 2.31 4.06
C GLU A 154 15.18 3.60 3.30
N GLN A 155 14.52 3.47 2.14
CA GLN A 155 14.04 4.62 1.37
C GLN A 155 13.07 5.48 2.19
N ILE A 156 12.15 4.86 2.94
CA ILE A 156 11.19 5.57 3.80
C ILE A 156 11.92 6.31 4.92
N ARG A 157 12.89 5.68 5.59
CA ARG A 157 13.70 6.33 6.63
C ARG A 157 14.49 7.51 6.09
N LYS A 158 15.05 7.36 4.89
CA LYS A 158 15.84 8.39 4.22
C LYS A 158 15.03 9.66 3.96
N VAL A 159 13.79 9.53 3.48
CA VAL A 159 12.89 10.67 3.26
C VAL A 159 12.14 11.12 4.52
N ASN A 160 12.35 10.46 5.65
CA ASN A 160 11.63 10.70 6.90
C ASN A 160 10.10 10.52 6.77
N GLY A 161 9.66 9.50 6.02
CA GLY A 161 8.23 9.19 5.81
C GLY A 161 7.44 10.28 5.08
N TYR A 162 6.12 10.23 5.16
CA TYR A 162 5.24 11.30 4.66
C TYR A 162 5.28 12.54 5.57
N SER A 163 4.95 13.71 5.01
CA SER A 163 4.64 14.88 5.83
C SER A 163 3.34 14.65 6.60
N ASN A 164 3.30 15.11 7.84
CA ASN A 164 2.13 14.98 8.72
C ASN A 164 1.18 16.19 8.61
N ASP A 165 1.49 17.18 7.77
CA ASP A 165 0.80 18.48 7.78
C ASP A 165 -0.23 18.63 6.65
N PHE A 166 -0.28 17.68 5.72
CA PHE A 166 -1.31 17.63 4.68
C PHE A 166 -2.64 17.11 5.24
N TRP A 167 -3.54 18.05 5.54
CA TRP A 167 -4.91 17.77 5.96
C TRP A 167 -5.88 17.98 4.80
N GLY A 168 -6.53 16.91 4.35
CA GLY A 168 -7.41 16.94 3.18
C GLY A 168 -6.77 16.24 1.98
N TRP A 169 -7.23 16.59 0.79
CA TRP A 169 -6.80 15.97 -0.47
C TRP A 169 -5.70 16.78 -1.13
N GLY A 170 -4.57 16.14 -1.45
CA GLY A 170 -3.58 16.62 -2.41
C GLY A 170 -2.25 17.06 -1.82
N ALA A 171 -1.24 17.03 -2.69
CA ALA A 171 0.16 17.43 -2.49
C ALA A 171 1.00 16.56 -1.54
N GLU A 172 0.42 15.64 -0.77
CA GLU A 172 1.18 14.76 0.13
C GLU A 172 2.05 13.75 -0.62
N ASP A 173 1.53 13.21 -1.73
CA ASP A 173 2.26 12.27 -2.59
C ASP A 173 3.36 13.01 -3.38
N ASP A 174 3.07 14.23 -3.85
CA ASP A 174 4.04 15.08 -4.54
C ASP A 174 5.17 15.52 -3.59
N ASP A 175 4.86 15.88 -2.35
CA ASP A 175 5.85 16.22 -1.32
C ASP A 175 6.78 15.04 -1.02
N LEU A 176 6.24 13.82 -0.86
CA LEU A 176 7.04 12.63 -0.66
C LEU A 176 8.00 12.42 -1.84
N ASN A 177 7.49 12.53 -3.06
CA ASN A 177 8.28 12.35 -4.27
C ASN A 177 9.40 13.39 -4.39
N ASN A 178 9.07 14.66 -4.17
CA ASN A 178 10.04 15.77 -4.18
C ASN A 178 11.16 15.56 -3.16
N ARG A 179 10.83 15.10 -1.95
CA ARG A 179 11.83 14.79 -0.91
C ARG A 179 12.73 13.63 -1.31
N TYR A 180 12.19 12.62 -1.99
CA TYR A 180 12.99 11.51 -2.52
C TYR A 180 14.02 12.00 -3.55
N PHE A 181 13.58 12.76 -4.56
CA PHE A 181 14.46 13.31 -5.60
C PHE A 181 15.50 14.30 -5.07
N THR A 182 15.12 15.14 -4.10
CA THR A 182 16.03 16.14 -3.52
C THR A 182 17.19 15.50 -2.74
N ILE A 183 16.93 14.41 -2.00
CA ILE A 183 17.97 13.76 -1.18
C ILE A 183 18.94 12.95 -2.05
N ASP A 184 18.44 12.37 -3.16
CA ASP A 184 19.26 11.56 -4.07
C ASP A 184 19.97 12.36 -5.18
N GLY A 185 19.72 13.67 -5.28
CA GLY A 185 20.46 14.56 -6.18
C GLY A 185 20.23 14.28 -7.67
N PHE A 186 19.01 13.88 -8.04
CA PHE A 186 18.58 13.80 -9.44
C PHE A 186 17.94 15.09 -9.92
#